data_AF-A0AA39YKD0-F1
#
_entry.id   AF-A0AA39YKD0-F1
#
_cell.length_a   1.000
_cell.length_b   1.000
_cell.length_c   1.000
_cell.angle_alpha   90.00
_cell.angle_beta   90.00
_cell.angle_gamma   90.00
#
_symmetry.space_group_name_H-M   'P 1'
#
loop_
_entity.id
_entity.type
_entity.pdbx_description
1 polymer ?
#
loop_
_entity_poly.entity_id
_entity_poly.type
_entity_poly.pdbx_seq_one_letter_code
_entity_poly.pdbx_strand_id
1 'polypeptide(L)'
;MIAPLKFHADRNYADIIALFVKSQGAYGGNQYLSSFWTVFNDLRVSNPQALEILAQDFPWPGVKNEQPATTYTPVIFQHAGRVFCQLVYRIFEGTNLLSRAQWNALDALEEAANRHCIELKAQPGDIQLFNNLALLHARRTWIDRPGKERHLFRLGIRDPQNAWERPPKYAWLFDDKFGIPPEAQTVPITDFDPYGLTTLENQGHG
;
A
#
# COMPACT_ATOMS: atom_id res chain seq x y z
N MET A 1 -20.42 5.86 6.23
CA MET A 1 -19.50 6.48 5.25
C MET A 1 -18.10 6.01 5.61
N ILE A 2 -17.38 5.36 4.70
CA ILE A 2 -16.06 4.80 5.00
C ILE A 2 -14.95 5.74 4.53
N ALA A 3 -13.97 5.97 5.39
CA ALA A 3 -12.86 6.91 5.19
C ALA A 3 -12.06 6.65 3.88
N PRO A 4 -11.47 7.70 3.29
CA PRO A 4 -10.60 7.54 2.14
C PRO A 4 -9.26 6.90 2.55
N LEU A 5 -8.53 6.38 1.57
CA LEU A 5 -7.14 5.98 1.70
C LEU A 5 -6.29 6.92 0.84
N LYS A 6 -5.29 7.54 1.46
CA LYS A 6 -4.25 8.34 0.81
C LYS A 6 -3.42 7.49 -0.16
N PHE A 7 -2.64 8.12 -1.03
CA PHE A 7 -1.75 7.42 -1.95
C PHE A 7 -0.67 6.66 -1.18
N HIS A 8 -0.66 5.34 -1.31
CA HIS A 8 0.22 4.47 -0.56
C HIS A 8 0.73 3.33 -1.45
N ALA A 9 1.74 2.61 -0.96
CA ALA A 9 2.27 1.41 -1.58
C ALA A 9 2.37 0.36 -0.48
N ASP A 10 1.59 -0.72 -0.58
CA ASP A 10 1.35 -1.63 0.53
C ASP A 10 2.67 -2.17 1.08
N ARG A 11 2.88 -1.93 2.37
CA ARG A 11 4.12 -2.28 3.07
C ARG A 11 4.09 -3.74 3.52
N ASN A 12 5.19 -4.47 3.32
CA ASN A 12 5.36 -5.86 3.77
C ASN A 12 4.21 -6.78 3.30
N TYR A 13 3.81 -6.62 2.04
CA TYR A 13 2.68 -7.36 1.46
C TYR A 13 3.07 -8.12 0.20
N ALA A 14 3.14 -7.44 -0.94
CA ALA A 14 3.38 -8.08 -2.24
C ALA A 14 4.04 -7.15 -3.26
N ASP A 15 4.57 -7.75 -4.32
CA ASP A 15 5.14 -7.02 -5.46
C ASP A 15 4.05 -6.55 -6.42
N ILE A 16 3.03 -7.38 -6.62
CA ILE A 16 1.87 -7.12 -7.47
C ILE A 16 0.63 -7.23 -6.60
N ILE A 17 -0.25 -6.23 -6.71
CA ILE A 17 -1.59 -6.28 -6.13
C ILE A 17 -2.55 -6.69 -7.23
N ALA A 18 -3.32 -7.73 -6.95
CA ALA A 18 -4.44 -8.18 -7.75
C ALA A 18 -5.75 -7.87 -7.02
N LEU A 19 -6.66 -7.19 -7.70
CA LEU A 19 -8.01 -6.91 -7.21
C LEU A 19 -9.04 -7.42 -8.21
N PHE A 20 -9.96 -8.26 -7.75
CA PHE A 20 -11.15 -8.64 -8.52
C PHE A 20 -12.36 -7.87 -7.97
N VAL A 21 -13.04 -7.12 -8.84
CA VAL A 21 -14.18 -6.28 -8.47
C VAL A 21 -15.45 -7.12 -8.51
N LYS A 22 -15.92 -7.59 -7.34
CA LYS A 22 -17.19 -8.32 -7.24
C LYS A 22 -18.39 -7.37 -7.30
N SER A 23 -18.32 -6.26 -6.56
CA SER A 23 -19.38 -5.25 -6.51
C SER A 23 -18.83 -3.89 -6.08
N GLN A 24 -19.57 -2.84 -6.43
CA GLN A 24 -19.26 -1.46 -6.07
C GLN A 24 -20.22 -0.97 -4.98
N GLY A 25 -19.73 -0.01 -4.18
CA GLY A 25 -20.57 0.68 -3.21
C GLY A 25 -21.65 1.50 -3.91
N ALA A 26 -22.70 1.86 -3.18
CA ALA A 26 -23.80 2.66 -3.72
C ALA A 26 -23.32 4.01 -4.30
N TYR A 27 -22.32 4.64 -3.67
CA TYR A 27 -21.72 5.91 -4.13
C TYR A 27 -20.23 5.99 -3.80
N GLY A 28 -19.45 6.60 -4.69
CA GLY A 28 -18.03 6.87 -4.48
C GLY A 28 -17.15 5.62 -4.58
N GLY A 29 -16.05 5.57 -3.82
CA GLY A 29 -15.14 4.42 -3.82
C GLY A 29 -14.18 4.38 -5.01
N ASN A 30 -14.08 5.49 -5.74
CA ASN A 30 -13.19 5.67 -6.88
C ASN A 30 -11.74 5.32 -6.49
N GLN A 31 -11.10 4.51 -7.32
CA GLN A 31 -9.73 4.06 -7.15
C GLN A 31 -8.81 4.88 -8.05
N TYR A 32 -7.59 5.14 -7.57
CA TYR A 32 -6.61 5.94 -8.30
C TYR A 32 -5.26 5.25 -8.26
N LEU A 33 -4.50 5.40 -9.35
CA LEU A 33 -3.10 5.02 -9.43
C LEU A 33 -2.26 6.26 -9.74
N SER A 34 -1.05 6.31 -9.20
CA SER A 34 -0.05 7.33 -9.53
C SER A 34 1.30 6.68 -9.72
N SER A 35 2.01 7.03 -10.79
CA SER A 35 3.35 6.52 -11.07
C SER A 35 4.34 7.05 -10.04
N PHE A 36 4.91 6.17 -9.22
CA PHE A 36 5.88 6.60 -8.21
C PHE A 36 7.13 7.21 -8.86
N TRP A 37 7.51 6.77 -10.06
CA TRP A 37 8.62 7.37 -10.82
C TRP A 37 8.31 8.80 -11.27
N THR A 38 7.07 9.06 -11.69
CA THR A 38 6.62 10.40 -12.06
C THR A 38 6.60 11.30 -10.83
N VAL A 39 6.06 10.80 -9.71
CA VAL A 39 6.06 11.49 -8.41
C VAL A 39 7.49 11.79 -7.94
N PHE A 40 8.39 10.81 -8.01
CA PHE A 40 9.80 10.98 -7.66
C PHE A 40 10.47 12.06 -8.51
N ASN A 41 10.25 12.05 -9.83
CA ASN A 41 10.83 13.05 -10.73
C ASN A 41 10.26 14.45 -10.52
N ASP A 42 8.96 14.58 -10.22
CA ASP A 42 8.35 15.84 -9.83
C ASP A 42 9.02 16.37 -8.55
N LEU A 43 9.03 15.56 -7.48
CA LEU A 43 9.64 15.95 -6.21
C LEU A 43 11.13 16.28 -6.34
N ARG A 44 11.87 15.58 -7.21
CA ARG A 44 13.29 15.88 -7.47
C ARG A 44 13.51 17.31 -7.96
N VAL A 45 12.54 17.89 -8.65
CA VAL A 45 12.58 19.28 -9.15
C VAL A 45 11.90 20.23 -8.16
N SER A 46 10.72 19.88 -7.66
CA SER A 46 9.88 20.77 -6.86
C SER A 46 10.23 20.80 -5.37
N ASN A 47 10.71 19.69 -4.80
CA ASN A 47 11.03 19.55 -3.39
C ASN A 47 12.03 18.41 -3.12
N PRO A 48 13.31 18.54 -3.52
CA PRO A 48 14.31 17.49 -3.36
C PRO A 48 14.58 17.12 -1.89
N GLN A 49 14.41 18.06 -0.96
CA GLN A 49 14.55 17.80 0.48
C GLN A 49 13.52 16.78 1.00
N ALA A 50 12.30 16.76 0.44
CA ALA A 50 11.32 15.74 0.79
C ALA A 50 11.82 14.34 0.43
N LEU A 51 12.49 14.17 -0.72
CA LEU A 51 13.08 12.88 -1.10
C LEU A 51 14.19 12.45 -0.15
N GLU A 52 15.04 13.38 0.28
CA GLU A 52 16.09 13.11 1.28
C GLU A 52 15.48 12.61 2.59
N ILE A 53 14.41 13.24 3.07
CA ILE A 53 13.70 12.82 4.29
C ILE A 53 13.06 11.45 4.09
N LEU A 54 12.37 11.23 2.97
CA LEU A 54 11.69 9.96 2.67
C LEU A 54 12.65 8.77 2.50
N ALA A 55 13.92 9.05 2.20
CA ALA A 55 15.00 8.06 2.14
C ALA A 55 15.66 7.77 3.51
N GLN A 56 15.34 8.54 4.56
CA GLN A 56 15.77 8.25 5.95
C GLN A 56 14.89 7.17 6.56
N ASP A 57 15.36 6.54 7.64
CA ASP A 57 14.58 5.52 8.34
C ASP A 57 13.36 6.14 9.09
N PHE A 58 12.18 5.55 8.89
CA PHE A 58 10.95 5.86 9.62
C PHE A 58 10.70 4.75 10.66
N PRO A 59 10.13 5.09 11.84
CA PRO A 59 9.78 4.10 12.85
C PRO A 59 8.49 3.37 12.45
N TRP A 60 8.56 2.09 12.10
CA TRP A 60 7.39 1.26 11.79
C TRP A 60 7.07 0.35 12.97
N PRO A 61 6.14 0.71 13.87
CA PRO A 61 5.75 -0.14 14.98
C PRO A 61 5.16 -1.43 14.44
N GLY A 62 5.52 -2.53 15.07
CA GLY A 62 4.88 -3.79 14.77
C GLY A 62 3.41 -3.79 15.17
N VAL A 63 2.61 -4.60 14.48
CA VAL A 63 1.23 -4.85 14.89
C VAL A 63 1.25 -5.81 16.08
N LYS A 64 0.49 -5.48 17.13
CA LYS A 64 0.44 -6.27 18.38
C LYS A 64 0.16 -7.75 18.03
N ASN A 65 0.97 -8.66 18.55
CA ASN A 65 0.96 -10.12 18.31
C ASN A 65 1.53 -10.63 16.97
N GLU A 66 1.95 -9.77 16.03
CA GLU A 66 2.56 -10.18 14.74
C GLU A 66 4.00 -9.71 14.58
N GLN A 67 4.35 -8.54 15.12
CA GLN A 67 5.71 -8.02 15.14
C GLN A 67 5.98 -7.38 16.51
N PRO A 68 6.80 -7.98 17.38
CA PRO A 68 6.97 -7.49 18.75
C PRO A 68 7.81 -6.22 18.84
N ALA A 69 8.53 -5.83 17.78
CA ALA A 69 9.45 -4.69 17.79
C ALA A 69 9.20 -3.70 16.65
N THR A 70 9.43 -2.42 16.93
CA THR A 70 9.48 -1.36 15.91
C THR A 70 10.66 -1.59 14.98
N THR A 71 10.38 -1.61 13.67
CA THR A 71 11.41 -1.68 12.63
C THR A 71 11.71 -0.30 12.09
N TYR A 72 12.93 -0.08 11.60
CA TYR A 72 13.36 1.21 11.06
C TYR A 72 13.80 1.01 9.62
N THR A 73 12.98 1.53 8.69
CA THR A 73 13.23 1.42 7.25
C THR A 73 12.79 2.71 6.55
N PRO A 74 13.37 3.05 5.39
CA PRO A 74 12.90 4.18 4.59
C PRO A 74 11.48 3.99 4.07
N VAL A 75 10.88 5.08 3.61
CA VAL A 75 9.67 5.05 2.78
C VAL A 75 10.04 4.80 1.32
N ILE A 76 11.12 5.44 0.85
CA ILE A 76 11.62 5.33 -0.51
C ILE A 76 12.91 4.51 -0.54
N PHE A 77 12.98 3.59 -1.48
CA PHE A 77 14.14 2.75 -1.73
C PHE A 77 14.65 2.99 -3.14
N GLN A 78 15.96 2.84 -3.31
CA GLN A 78 16.61 2.80 -4.61
C GLN A 78 17.51 1.57 -4.70
N HIS A 79 17.33 0.77 -5.75
CA HIS A 79 18.16 -0.40 -6.00
C HIS A 79 18.09 -0.82 -7.47
N ALA A 80 19.19 -1.33 -8.03
CA ALA A 80 19.28 -1.81 -9.41
C ALA A 80 18.67 -0.83 -10.45
N GLY A 81 18.95 0.47 -10.29
CA GLY A 81 18.44 1.52 -11.19
C GLY A 81 16.94 1.84 -11.06
N ARG A 82 16.24 1.28 -10.07
CA ARG A 82 14.81 1.51 -9.82
C ARG A 82 14.61 2.26 -8.50
N VAL A 83 13.58 3.10 -8.46
CA VAL A 83 13.04 3.68 -7.23
C VAL A 83 11.68 3.06 -6.93
N PHE A 84 11.40 2.78 -5.67
CA PHE A 84 10.12 2.22 -5.23
C PHE A 84 9.76 2.67 -3.81
N CYS A 85 8.49 2.51 -3.48
CA CYS A 85 7.89 2.99 -2.24
C CYS A 85 7.34 1.81 -1.40
N GLN A 86 7.44 1.93 -0.08
CA GLN A 86 6.68 1.14 0.88
C GLN A 86 6.11 2.11 1.92
N LEU A 87 4.80 2.29 1.91
CA LEU A 87 4.14 3.31 2.69
C LEU A 87 2.76 2.85 3.12
N VAL A 88 2.48 2.95 4.42
CA VAL A 88 1.13 2.88 4.98
C VAL A 88 0.99 3.98 6.02
N TYR A 89 -0.12 4.70 6.02
CA TYR A 89 -0.32 5.85 6.93
C TYR A 89 -0.89 5.45 8.29
N ARG A 90 -1.69 4.37 8.33
CA ARG A 90 -2.52 3.99 9.48
C ARG A 90 -1.75 3.88 10.80
N ILE A 91 -0.50 3.43 10.76
CA ILE A 91 0.33 3.26 11.95
C ILE A 91 0.84 4.59 12.53
N PHE A 92 0.81 5.67 11.74
CA PHE A 92 1.30 6.99 12.13
C PHE A 92 0.15 7.92 12.54
N GLU A 93 -1.04 7.70 11.99
CA GLU A 93 -2.22 8.54 12.23
C GLU A 93 -2.57 8.59 13.73
N GLY A 94 -2.72 9.80 14.27
CA GLY A 94 -3.00 10.03 15.69
C GLY A 94 -1.83 9.77 16.64
N THR A 95 -0.63 9.48 16.13
CA THR A 95 0.58 9.25 16.93
C THR A 95 1.54 10.44 16.88
N ASN A 96 2.55 10.43 17.76
CA ASN A 96 3.68 11.35 17.75
C ASN A 96 4.97 10.71 17.20
N LEU A 97 4.85 9.62 16.44
CA LEU A 97 5.99 8.83 15.97
C LEU A 97 6.83 9.55 14.91
N LEU A 98 6.20 10.38 14.08
CA LEU A 98 6.87 11.09 13.00
C LEU A 98 7.14 12.55 13.38
N SER A 99 8.33 13.02 13.03
CA SER A 99 8.67 14.43 13.12
C SER A 99 7.83 15.27 12.15
N ARG A 100 7.75 16.58 12.39
CA ARG A 100 7.10 17.50 11.46
C ARG A 100 7.71 17.47 10.06
N ALA A 101 9.03 17.30 9.96
CA ALA A 101 9.73 17.19 8.67
C ALA A 101 9.31 15.93 7.90
N GLN A 102 9.18 14.79 8.59
CA GLN A 102 8.68 13.54 7.99
C GLN A 102 7.24 13.66 7.53
N TRP A 103 6.35 14.27 8.32
CA TRP A 103 4.98 14.56 7.90
C TRP A 103 4.93 15.46 6.66
N ASN A 104 5.67 16.57 6.67
CA ASN A 104 5.74 17.46 5.51
C ASN A 104 6.23 16.75 4.24
N ALA A 105 7.19 15.82 4.38
CA ALA A 105 7.69 15.05 3.25
C ALA A 105 6.65 14.05 2.71
N LEU A 106 5.88 13.40 3.59
CA LEU A 106 4.75 12.54 3.21
C LEU A 106 3.62 13.35 2.55
N ASP A 107 3.37 14.57 3.01
CA ASP A 107 2.37 15.47 2.42
C ASP A 107 2.80 15.93 1.02
N ALA A 108 4.09 16.24 0.82
CA ALA A 108 4.63 16.56 -0.50
C ALA A 108 4.48 15.38 -1.49
N LEU A 109 4.71 14.15 -1.01
CA LEU A 109 4.48 12.93 -1.80
C LEU A 109 3.00 12.74 -2.16
N GLU A 110 2.09 12.93 -1.20
CA GLU A 110 0.64 12.86 -1.44
C GLU A 110 0.21 13.91 -2.47
N GLU A 111 0.68 15.15 -2.35
CA GLU A 111 0.33 16.23 -3.27
C GLU A 111 0.84 15.94 -4.69
N ALA A 112 2.10 15.53 -4.83
CA ALA A 112 2.66 15.12 -6.11
C ALA A 112 1.92 13.92 -6.71
N ALA A 113 1.55 12.93 -5.89
CA ALA A 113 0.78 11.79 -6.34
C ALA A 113 -0.59 12.20 -6.88
N ASN A 114 -1.30 13.12 -6.21
CA ASN A 114 -2.58 13.65 -6.66
C ASN A 114 -2.47 14.41 -8.01
N ARG A 115 -1.38 15.18 -8.23
CA ARG A 115 -1.17 15.90 -9.51
C ARG A 115 -1.07 14.95 -10.71
N HIS A 116 -0.46 13.78 -10.53
CA HIS A 116 -0.15 12.83 -11.60
C HIS A 116 -1.03 11.58 -11.60
N CYS A 117 -2.06 11.54 -10.76
CA CYS A 117 -2.89 10.35 -10.65
C CYS A 117 -3.84 10.18 -11.84
N ILE A 118 -4.18 8.93 -12.09
CA ILE A 118 -5.26 8.52 -12.99
C ILE A 118 -6.34 7.82 -12.17
N GLU A 119 -7.60 8.03 -12.57
CA GLU A 119 -8.73 7.30 -12.01
C GLU A 119 -8.90 5.95 -12.74
N LEU A 120 -9.02 4.87 -11.96
CA LEU A 120 -9.42 3.57 -12.45
C LEU A 120 -10.95 3.46 -12.48
N LYS A 121 -11.52 3.44 -13.69
CA LYS A 121 -12.97 3.27 -13.91
C LYS A 121 -13.39 1.79 -13.86
N ALA A 122 -13.13 1.15 -12.73
CA ALA A 122 -13.42 -0.26 -12.54
C ALA A 122 -14.92 -0.56 -12.63
N GLN A 123 -15.28 -1.75 -13.10
CA GLN A 123 -16.63 -2.30 -13.14
C GLN A 123 -16.68 -3.69 -12.48
N PRO A 124 -17.84 -4.14 -11.99
CA PRO A 124 -18.00 -5.53 -11.56
C PRO A 124 -17.57 -6.51 -12.65
N GLY A 125 -16.68 -7.45 -12.31
CA GLY A 125 -16.06 -8.38 -13.25
C GLY A 125 -14.62 -8.02 -13.64
N ASP A 126 -14.19 -6.77 -13.41
CA ASP A 126 -12.82 -6.37 -13.74
C ASP A 126 -11.78 -6.99 -12.81
N ILE A 127 -10.62 -7.31 -13.38
CA ILE A 127 -9.40 -7.67 -12.66
C ILE A 127 -8.39 -6.54 -12.84
N GLN A 128 -7.93 -5.97 -11.74
CA GLN A 128 -6.86 -4.98 -11.70
C GLN A 128 -5.57 -5.68 -11.25
N LEU A 129 -4.51 -5.57 -12.04
CA LEU A 129 -3.16 -6.03 -11.70
C LEU A 129 -2.22 -4.84 -11.81
N PHE A 130 -1.53 -4.50 -10.73
CA PHE A 130 -0.59 -3.40 -10.74
C PHE A 130 0.61 -3.64 -9.82
N ASN A 131 1.76 -3.12 -10.24
CA ASN A 131 3.01 -3.26 -9.50
C ASN A 131 3.00 -2.31 -8.29
N ASN A 132 2.89 -2.88 -7.11
CA ASN A 132 2.79 -2.18 -5.82
C ASN A 132 4.04 -1.35 -5.48
N LEU A 133 5.18 -1.69 -6.07
CA LEU A 133 6.45 -1.02 -5.81
C LEU A 133 6.61 0.22 -6.69
N ALA A 134 6.07 0.14 -7.91
CA ALA A 134 6.18 1.18 -8.93
C ALA A 134 5.04 2.19 -8.88
N LEU A 135 3.91 1.83 -8.26
CA LEU A 135 2.68 2.60 -8.28
C LEU A 135 2.23 2.88 -6.86
N LEU A 136 1.80 4.11 -6.63
CA LEU A 136 1.00 4.46 -5.48
C LEU A 136 -0.47 4.26 -5.83
N HIS A 137 -1.26 3.75 -4.90
CA HIS A 137 -2.70 3.59 -5.05
C HIS A 137 -3.46 4.30 -3.95
N ALA A 138 -4.64 4.83 -4.30
CA ALA A 138 -5.53 5.51 -3.38
C ALA A 138 -6.98 5.12 -3.64
N ARG A 139 -7.84 5.38 -2.66
CA ARG A 139 -9.28 5.17 -2.78
C ARG A 139 -10.02 6.32 -2.10
N ARG A 140 -10.99 6.93 -2.79
CA ARG A 140 -11.86 7.93 -2.17
C ARG A 140 -12.93 7.28 -1.29
N THR A 141 -13.51 8.08 -0.39
CA THR A 141 -14.63 7.71 0.47
C THR A 141 -15.76 7.05 -0.32
N TRP A 142 -16.47 6.12 0.32
CA TRP A 142 -17.68 5.53 -0.28
C TRP A 142 -18.79 5.32 0.75
N ILE A 143 -19.99 5.05 0.21
CA ILE A 143 -21.20 4.75 0.96
C ILE A 143 -21.83 3.49 0.39
N ASP A 144 -22.12 2.53 1.26
CA ASP A 144 -22.91 1.34 0.93
C ASP A 144 -24.38 1.55 1.23
N ARG A 145 -25.23 0.74 0.60
CA ARG A 145 -26.64 0.58 0.90
C ARG A 145 -27.00 -0.90 0.81
N PRO A 146 -28.11 -1.34 1.44
CA PRO A 146 -28.58 -2.72 1.30
C PRO A 146 -28.62 -3.17 -0.17
N GLY A 147 -27.85 -4.21 -0.50
CA GLY A 147 -27.73 -4.78 -1.85
C GLY A 147 -26.80 -4.02 -2.81
N LYS A 148 -26.08 -3.01 -2.31
CA LYS A 148 -25.06 -2.23 -3.03
C LYS A 148 -23.84 -1.97 -2.14
N GLU A 149 -23.32 -3.06 -1.59
CA GLU A 149 -22.10 -3.08 -0.81
C GLU A 149 -20.89 -3.26 -1.71
N ARG A 150 -19.83 -2.48 -1.49
CA ARG A 150 -18.55 -2.65 -2.17
C ARG A 150 -17.89 -3.94 -1.72
N HIS A 151 -17.52 -4.81 -2.66
CA HIS A 151 -16.80 -6.05 -2.36
C HIS A 151 -15.71 -6.28 -3.42
N LEU A 152 -14.47 -6.39 -2.97
CA LEU A 152 -13.32 -6.74 -3.81
C LEU A 152 -12.60 -7.93 -3.19
N PHE A 153 -12.17 -8.87 -4.02
CA PHE A 153 -11.18 -9.85 -3.61
C PHE A 153 -9.81 -9.29 -3.89
N ARG A 154 -8.88 -9.51 -2.97
CA ARG A 154 -7.52 -9.00 -3.06
C ARG A 154 -6.54 -10.16 -2.91
N LEU A 155 -5.54 -10.19 -3.78
CA LEU A 155 -4.45 -11.16 -3.74
C LEU A 155 -3.12 -10.45 -3.94
N GLY A 156 -2.13 -10.82 -3.13
CA GLY A 156 -0.75 -10.38 -3.26
C GLY A 156 0.05 -11.42 -4.04
N ILE A 157 0.76 -11.00 -5.09
CA ILE A 157 1.49 -11.91 -5.98
C ILE A 157 2.93 -11.42 -6.14
N ARG A 158 3.86 -12.37 -6.31
CA ARG A 158 5.21 -12.14 -6.82
C ARG A 158 5.44 -13.09 -7.98
N ASP A 159 6.03 -12.56 -9.05
CA ASP A 159 6.60 -13.37 -10.13
C ASP A 159 8.09 -13.57 -9.85
N PRO A 160 8.56 -14.77 -9.46
CA PRO A 160 9.98 -14.99 -9.14
C PRO A 160 10.93 -14.73 -10.31
N GLN A 161 10.46 -14.83 -11.56
CA GLN A 161 11.30 -14.61 -12.74
C GLN A 161 11.51 -13.11 -13.03
N ASN A 162 10.53 -12.28 -12.68
CA ASN A 162 10.52 -10.85 -12.98
C ASN A 162 10.55 -9.97 -11.72
N ALA A 163 10.68 -10.57 -10.53
CA ALA A 163 10.77 -9.87 -9.26
C ALA A 163 11.93 -8.87 -9.29
N TRP A 164 11.67 -7.66 -8.81
CA TRP A 164 12.71 -6.64 -8.76
C TRP A 164 13.71 -6.98 -7.66
N GLU A 165 14.99 -6.80 -7.95
CA GLU A 165 16.05 -6.92 -6.95
C GLU A 165 15.80 -5.98 -5.77
N ARG A 166 16.06 -6.48 -4.56
CA ARG A 166 15.83 -5.76 -3.29
C ARG A 166 17.16 -5.28 -2.72
N PRO A 167 17.22 -4.08 -2.10
CA PRO A 167 18.37 -3.66 -1.33
C PRO A 167 18.68 -4.72 -0.27
N PRO A 168 19.88 -5.33 -0.26
CA PRO A 168 20.18 -6.47 0.62
C PRO A 168 19.91 -6.18 2.10
N LYS A 169 20.16 -4.95 2.56
CA LYS A 169 19.88 -4.48 3.93
C LYS A 169 18.40 -4.62 4.33
N TYR A 170 17.49 -4.51 3.36
CA TYR A 170 16.04 -4.45 3.59
C TYR A 170 15.30 -5.62 2.93
N ALA A 171 15.99 -6.66 2.44
CA ALA A 171 15.36 -7.79 1.72
C ALA A 171 14.26 -8.48 2.56
N TRP A 172 14.49 -8.62 3.86
CA TRP A 172 13.52 -9.18 4.81
C TRP A 172 12.15 -8.50 4.78
N LEU A 173 12.09 -7.20 4.44
CA LEU A 173 10.83 -6.44 4.35
C LEU A 173 9.95 -6.90 3.18
N PHE A 174 10.56 -7.49 2.16
CA PHE A 174 9.89 -7.87 0.91
C PHE A 174 9.69 -9.37 0.81
N ASP A 175 10.56 -10.18 1.41
CA ASP A 175 10.62 -11.62 1.15
C ASP A 175 9.84 -12.47 2.17
N ASP A 176 9.57 -11.94 3.36
CA ASP A 176 8.90 -12.66 4.45
C ASP A 176 7.57 -13.29 4.02
N LYS A 177 6.78 -12.57 3.21
CA LYS A 177 5.48 -13.04 2.71
C LYS A 177 5.56 -14.09 1.58
N PHE A 178 6.74 -14.29 1.01
CA PHE A 178 6.96 -15.20 -0.13
C PHE A 178 7.92 -16.35 0.19
N GLY A 179 8.19 -16.61 1.47
CA GLY A 179 9.06 -17.70 1.91
C GLY A 179 8.46 -19.10 1.77
N ILE A 180 7.13 -19.22 1.58
CA ILE A 180 6.43 -20.50 1.40
C ILE A 180 6.49 -20.90 -0.08
N PRO A 181 7.01 -22.09 -0.43
CA PRO A 181 7.11 -22.51 -1.83
C PRO A 181 5.73 -22.76 -2.44
N PRO A 182 5.55 -22.56 -3.76
CA PRO A 182 4.23 -22.61 -4.41
C PRO A 182 3.38 -23.86 -4.11
N GLU A 183 4.01 -25.02 -4.04
CA GLU A 183 3.37 -26.31 -3.74
C GLU A 183 2.84 -26.43 -2.30
N ALA A 184 3.33 -25.59 -1.38
CA ALA A 184 2.92 -25.54 0.02
C ALA A 184 2.07 -24.30 0.34
N GLN A 185 1.87 -23.39 -0.61
CA GLN A 185 1.04 -22.21 -0.41
C GLN A 185 -0.42 -22.61 -0.27
N THR A 186 -1.01 -22.29 0.87
CA THR A 186 -2.45 -22.22 1.02
C THR A 186 -2.87 -20.77 0.75
N VAL A 187 -3.94 -20.57 -0.02
CA VAL A 187 -4.52 -19.23 -0.23
C VAL A 187 -5.73 -19.12 0.69
N PRO A 188 -5.54 -18.76 1.98
CA PRO A 188 -6.66 -18.58 2.88
C PRO A 188 -7.55 -17.45 2.36
N ILE A 189 -8.87 -17.65 2.43
CA ILE A 189 -9.82 -16.57 2.22
C ILE A 189 -10.03 -15.91 3.58
N THR A 190 -9.35 -14.78 3.79
CA THR A 190 -9.60 -13.88 4.93
C THR A 190 -10.60 -12.82 4.50
N ASP A 191 -11.76 -12.78 5.18
CA ASP A 191 -12.71 -11.69 4.99
C ASP A 191 -12.25 -10.50 5.84
N PHE A 192 -11.63 -9.52 5.17
CA PHE A 192 -11.25 -8.28 5.83
C PHE A 192 -12.48 -7.39 5.89
N ASP A 193 -13.19 -7.45 7.02
CA ASP A 193 -14.32 -6.56 7.24
C ASP A 193 -13.86 -5.13 7.53
N PRO A 194 -14.10 -4.17 6.61
CA PRO A 194 -13.79 -2.77 6.87
C PRO A 194 -14.66 -2.17 8.00
N TYR A 195 -15.75 -2.82 8.43
CA TYR A 195 -16.61 -2.40 9.53
C TYR A 195 -16.22 -3.01 10.88
N GLY A 196 -15.33 -4.01 10.92
CA GLY A 196 -14.99 -4.73 12.15
C GLY A 196 -16.16 -5.52 12.76
N LEU A 197 -17.15 -5.93 11.96
CA LEU A 197 -18.35 -6.65 12.36
C LEU A 197 -18.28 -8.17 12.10
N THR A 198 -17.40 -8.68 11.23
CA THR A 198 -17.26 -10.15 10.97
C THR A 198 -15.98 -10.79 11.50
N THR A 199 -15.16 -10.12 12.31
CA THR A 199 -14.12 -10.84 13.07
C THR A 199 -14.70 -11.43 14.36
N LEU A 200 -15.45 -12.52 14.24
CA LEU A 200 -15.54 -13.48 15.33
C LEU A 200 -14.39 -14.47 15.13
N GLU A 201 -13.39 -14.38 16.01
CA GLU A 201 -12.42 -15.43 16.34
C GLU A 201 -11.02 -15.45 15.71
N ASN A 202 -10.61 -14.53 14.82
CA ASN A 202 -9.17 -14.37 14.56
C ASN A 202 -8.77 -12.91 14.35
N GLN A 203 -8.22 -12.32 15.42
CA GLN A 203 -7.50 -11.06 15.38
C GLN A 203 -6.12 -11.27 14.76
N GLY A 204 -6.05 -11.26 13.43
CA GLY A 204 -4.80 -11.32 12.68
C GLY A 204 -4.97 -10.66 11.32
N HIS A 205 -4.08 -9.73 11.02
CA HIS A 205 -3.97 -9.07 9.73
C HIS A 205 -3.44 -10.02 8.66
N GLY A 206 -3.95 -9.83 7.43
CA GLY A 206 -3.49 -10.48 6.21
C GLY A 206 -4.50 -10.30 5.09
#